data_AF-A0A0Y0DG59-F1
#
_entry.id   AF-A0A0Y0DG59-F1
#
_cell.length_a   1.000
_cell.length_b   1.000
_cell.length_c   1.000
_cell.angle_alpha   90.00
_cell.angle_beta   90.00
_cell.angle_gamma   90.00
#
_symmetry.space_group_name_H-M   'P 1'
#
loop_
_entity.id
_entity.type
_entity.pdbx_description
1 polymer ?
#
loop_
_entity_poly.entity_id
_entity_poly.type
_entity_poly.pdbx_seq_one_letter_code
_entity_poly.pdbx_strand_id
1 'polypeptide(L)'
;CISVQGERNWTLVVNLLWLTVPVSIVWSLILRFVWLNLLSQPDPLVIPGYPIGVDTILISVVIEMLAEPVYILAQISQFIRLKVIVEGASLIAKCLLTAILVVKFPNHGVYAFAIAQMVSSLIYCISYYVFAKIELSKENNLLAVREFRELFPKNDGFIDLELFYLTQ
;
A
#
# COMPACT_ATOMS: atom_id res chain seq x y z
N CYS A 1 -31.68 16.05 8.06
CA CYS A 1 -31.28 15.67 6.68
C CYS A 1 -29.80 15.93 6.36
N ILE A 2 -29.13 16.94 6.96
CA ILE A 2 -27.70 17.21 6.70
C ILE A 2 -26.75 16.12 7.24
N SER A 3 -27.11 15.42 8.33
CA SER A 3 -26.28 14.33 8.89
C SER A 3 -26.13 13.14 7.95
N VAL A 4 -27.19 12.79 7.21
CA VAL A 4 -27.21 11.66 6.26
C VAL A 4 -26.30 11.92 5.06
N GLN A 5 -26.16 13.18 4.61
CA GLN A 5 -25.22 13.55 3.55
C GLN A 5 -23.76 13.41 4.01
N GLY A 6 -23.45 13.70 5.28
CA GLY A 6 -22.10 13.53 5.83
C GLY A 6 -21.62 12.07 5.87
N GLU A 7 -22.47 11.17 6.36
CA GLU A 7 -22.15 9.72 6.43
C GLU A 7 -22.05 9.08 5.03
N ARG A 8 -22.92 9.50 4.09
CA ARG A 8 -22.88 9.02 2.71
C ARG A 8 -21.63 9.50 1.97
N ASN A 9 -21.23 10.76 2.14
CA ASN A 9 -19.99 11.29 1.58
C ASN A 9 -18.75 10.56 2.11
N TRP A 10 -18.72 10.23 3.41
CA TRP A 10 -17.61 9.49 4.01
C TRP A 10 -17.48 8.07 3.45
N THR A 11 -18.60 7.37 3.27
CA THR A 11 -18.62 6.02 2.70
C THR A 11 -18.07 6.00 1.27
N LEU A 12 -18.40 7.02 0.47
CA LEU A 12 -17.89 7.18 -0.89
C LEU A 12 -16.37 7.41 -0.90
N VAL A 13 -15.86 8.24 0.01
CA VAL A 13 -14.41 8.45 0.17
C VAL A 13 -13.70 7.14 0.48
N VAL A 14 -14.22 6.35 1.44
CA VAL A 14 -13.63 5.05 1.80
C VAL A 14 -13.66 4.09 0.61
N ASN A 15 -14.79 3.98 -0.09
CA ASN A 15 -14.90 3.12 -1.27
C ASN A 15 -13.91 3.53 -2.39
N LEU A 16 -13.73 4.83 -2.61
CA LEU A 16 -12.77 5.35 -3.58
C LEU A 16 -11.32 5.04 -3.18
N LEU A 17 -10.98 5.14 -1.88
CA LEU A 17 -9.66 4.77 -1.36
C LEU A 17 -9.36 3.29 -1.57
N TRP A 18 -10.35 2.42 -1.38
CA TRP A 18 -10.17 0.98 -1.60
C TRP A 18 -10.08 0.59 -3.07
N LEU A 19 -10.45 1.47 -4.00
CA LEU A 19 -10.28 1.24 -5.43
C LEU A 19 -8.80 1.23 -5.84
N THR A 20 -7.88 1.79 -5.04
CA THR A 20 -6.45 1.76 -5.35
C THR A 20 -5.88 0.34 -5.36
N VAL A 21 -6.41 -0.56 -4.51
CA VAL A 21 -5.99 -1.97 -4.42
C VAL A 21 -6.28 -2.74 -5.72
N PRO A 22 -7.52 -2.84 -6.23
CA PRO A 22 -7.78 -3.54 -7.48
C PRO A 22 -7.09 -2.89 -8.68
N VAL A 23 -6.98 -1.56 -8.71
CA VAL A 23 -6.21 -0.85 -9.74
C VAL A 23 -4.74 -1.26 -9.70
N SER A 24 -4.13 -1.35 -8.52
CA SER A 24 -2.74 -1.79 -8.37
C SER A 24 -2.52 -3.23 -8.82
N ILE A 25 -3.50 -4.12 -8.61
CA ILE A 25 -3.44 -5.52 -9.06
C ILE A 25 -3.47 -5.58 -10.59
N VAL A 26 -4.41 -4.87 -11.22
CA VAL A 26 -4.52 -4.81 -12.69
C VAL A 26 -3.22 -4.28 -13.29
N TRP A 27 -2.69 -3.20 -12.73
CA TRP A 27 -1.44 -2.61 -13.22
C TRP A 27 -0.24 -3.50 -12.98
N SER A 28 -0.19 -4.19 -11.86
CA SER A 28 0.85 -5.16 -11.55
C SER A 28 0.87 -6.31 -12.56
N LEU A 29 -0.29 -6.84 -12.97
CA LEU A 29 -0.37 -7.90 -13.98
C LEU A 29 0.08 -7.43 -15.37
N ILE A 30 -0.32 -6.23 -15.78
CA ILE A 30 0.08 -5.66 -17.07
C ILE A 30 1.59 -5.43 -17.10
N LEU A 31 2.14 -4.84 -16.04
CA LEU A 31 3.58 -4.60 -15.94
C LEU A 31 4.39 -5.89 -15.84
N ARG A 32 3.89 -6.90 -15.12
CA ARG A 32 4.49 -8.25 -15.10
C ARG A 32 4.61 -8.81 -16.51
N PHE A 33 3.54 -8.72 -17.28
CA PHE A 33 3.50 -9.23 -18.65
C PHE A 33 4.53 -8.51 -19.53
N VAL A 34 4.59 -7.17 -19.44
CA VAL A 34 5.57 -6.35 -20.17
C VAL A 34 7.00 -6.73 -19.78
N TRP A 35 7.30 -6.87 -18.49
CA TRP A 35 8.66 -7.19 -18.02
C TRP A 35 9.15 -8.57 -18.42
N LEU A 36 8.26 -9.57 -18.45
CA LEU A 36 8.66 -10.93 -18.76
C LEU A 36 8.56 -11.26 -20.26
N ASN A 37 7.63 -10.66 -21.00
CA ASN A 37 7.36 -11.07 -22.38
C ASN A 37 7.76 -10.03 -23.42
N LEU A 38 7.79 -8.74 -23.07
CA LEU A 38 8.08 -7.66 -24.02
C LEU A 38 9.53 -7.17 -23.90
N LEU A 39 10.09 -7.15 -22.69
CA LEU A 39 11.48 -6.77 -22.46
C LEU A 39 12.43 -7.96 -22.57
N SER A 40 13.63 -7.69 -23.09
CA SER A 40 14.72 -8.66 -23.11
C SER A 40 15.11 -9.05 -21.68
N GLN A 41 14.93 -10.33 -21.35
CA GLN A 41 15.33 -10.86 -20.05
C GLN A 41 16.85 -11.05 -20.00
N PRO A 42 17.50 -10.76 -18.86
CA PRO A 42 18.92 -11.04 -18.67
C PRO A 42 19.17 -12.55 -18.70
N ASP A 43 20.36 -12.94 -19.16
CA ASP A 43 20.77 -14.34 -19.20
C ASP A 43 20.67 -14.96 -17.79
N PRO A 44 19.93 -16.08 -17.61
CA PRO A 44 19.71 -16.69 -16.30
C PRO A 44 21.00 -17.14 -15.60
N LEU A 45 22.05 -17.39 -16.38
CA LEU A 45 23.38 -17.76 -15.89
C LEU A 45 24.12 -16.57 -15.24
N VAL A 46 23.79 -15.34 -15.65
CA VAL A 46 24.40 -14.11 -15.12
C VAL A 46 23.56 -13.54 -13.98
N ILE A 47 22.23 -13.58 -14.10
CA ILE A 47 21.30 -13.05 -13.09
C ILE A 47 20.22 -14.10 -12.77
N PRO A 48 20.45 -14.99 -11.79
CA PRO A 48 19.45 -15.96 -11.40
C PRO A 48 18.27 -15.28 -10.69
N GLY A 49 17.05 -15.75 -10.97
CA GLY A 49 15.86 -15.34 -10.22
C GLY A 49 15.21 -14.03 -10.64
N TYR A 50 15.50 -13.52 -11.84
CA TYR A 50 14.86 -12.31 -12.38
C TYR A 50 13.32 -12.32 -12.29
N PRO A 51 12.60 -13.40 -12.68
CA PRO A 51 11.13 -13.44 -12.56
C PRO A 51 10.64 -13.31 -11.12
N ILE A 52 11.37 -13.90 -10.17
CA ILE A 52 11.04 -13.84 -8.73
C ILE A 52 11.22 -12.41 -8.21
N GLY A 53 12.26 -11.72 -8.67
CA GLY A 53 12.47 -10.30 -8.34
C GLY A 53 11.32 -9.43 -8.82
N VAL A 54 10.89 -9.61 -10.08
CA VAL A 54 9.74 -8.89 -10.67
C VAL A 54 8.48 -9.17 -9.86
N ASP A 55 8.15 -10.45 -9.63
CA ASP A 55 6.95 -10.85 -8.89
C ASP A 55 6.94 -10.28 -7.47
N THR A 56 8.10 -10.25 -6.81
CA THR A 56 8.24 -9.70 -5.45
C THR A 56 7.96 -8.20 -5.42
N ILE A 57 8.49 -7.43 -6.38
CA ILE A 57 8.23 -5.99 -6.46
C ILE A 57 6.72 -5.73 -6.62
N LEU A 58 6.08 -6.47 -7.52
CA LEU A 58 4.65 -6.31 -7.80
C LEU A 58 3.79 -6.67 -6.59
N ILE A 59 4.12 -7.76 -5.89
CA ILE A 59 3.43 -8.15 -4.65
C ILE A 59 3.63 -7.06 -3.57
N SER A 60 4.84 -6.53 -3.42
CA SER A 60 5.12 -5.45 -2.48
C SER A 60 4.30 -4.20 -2.76
N VAL A 61 4.10 -3.83 -4.02
CA VAL A 61 3.22 -2.71 -4.40
C VAL A 61 1.80 -2.97 -3.92
N VAL A 62 1.25 -4.16 -4.17
CA VAL A 62 -0.11 -4.49 -3.70
C VAL A 62 -0.21 -4.42 -2.16
N ILE A 63 0.82 -4.89 -1.44
CA ILE A 63 0.88 -4.79 0.03
C ILE A 63 0.90 -3.33 0.51
N GLU A 64 1.67 -2.46 -0.16
CA GLU A 64 1.75 -1.04 0.17
C GLU A 64 0.41 -0.33 -0.10
N MET A 65 -0.28 -0.70 -1.18
CA MET A 65 -1.61 -0.16 -1.52
C MET A 65 -2.69 -0.56 -0.51
N LEU A 66 -2.57 -1.71 0.16
CA LEU A 66 -3.47 -2.07 1.28
C LEU A 66 -3.36 -1.10 2.46
N ALA A 67 -2.19 -0.51 2.68
CA ALA A 67 -1.97 0.44 3.77
C ALA A 67 -2.39 1.88 3.41
N GLU A 68 -2.63 2.16 2.13
CA GLU A 68 -2.96 3.48 1.61
C GLU A 68 -4.26 4.07 2.16
N PRO A 69 -5.38 3.33 2.30
CA PRO A 69 -6.59 3.85 2.94
C PRO A 69 -6.36 4.27 4.40
N VAL A 70 -5.57 3.46 5.14
CA VAL A 70 -5.23 3.72 6.55
C VAL A 70 -4.34 4.95 6.67
N TYR A 71 -3.36 5.08 5.77
CA TYR A 71 -2.47 6.22 5.67
C TYR A 71 -3.24 7.52 5.40
N ILE A 72 -4.16 7.52 4.43
CA ILE A 72 -4.93 8.72 4.08
C ILE A 72 -5.85 9.12 5.24
N LEU A 73 -6.45 8.15 5.93
CA LEU A 73 -7.20 8.42 7.16
C LEU A 73 -6.34 9.09 8.24
N ALA A 74 -5.12 8.60 8.46
CA ALA A 74 -4.20 9.20 9.43
C ALA A 74 -3.84 10.65 9.06
N GLN A 75 -3.74 10.98 7.76
CA GLN A 75 -3.50 12.35 7.30
C GLN A 75 -4.68 13.30 7.56
N ILE A 76 -5.91 12.83 7.37
CA ILE A 76 -7.12 13.62 7.68
C ILE A 76 -7.13 13.97 9.17
N SER A 77 -6.70 13.04 10.03
CA SER A 77 -6.50 13.24 11.47
C SER A 77 -5.22 14.02 11.85
N GLN A 78 -4.58 14.71 10.90
CA GLN A 78 -3.42 15.58 11.11
C GLN A 78 -2.13 14.86 11.57
N PHE A 79 -2.02 13.54 11.41
CA PHE A 79 -0.81 12.77 11.73
C PHE A 79 0.24 12.79 10.61
N ILE A 80 0.54 13.98 10.08
CA ILE A 80 1.44 14.15 8.92
C ILE A 80 2.88 13.69 9.25
N ARG A 81 3.31 13.85 10.51
CA ARG A 81 4.64 13.41 10.98
C ARG A 81 4.80 11.88 10.99
N LEU A 82 3.71 11.13 11.18
CA LEU A 82 3.75 9.66 11.19
C LEU A 82 4.22 9.13 9.84
N LYS A 83 3.77 9.75 8.74
CA LYS A 83 4.18 9.38 7.38
C LYS A 83 5.70 9.37 7.24
N VAL A 84 6.33 10.49 7.59
CA VAL A 84 7.79 10.67 7.44
C VAL A 84 8.54 9.63 8.27
N ILE A 85 8.05 9.30 9.47
CA ILE A 85 8.67 8.29 10.33
C ILE A 85 8.51 6.89 9.74
N VAL A 86 7.32 6.51 9.30
CA VAL A 86 7.05 5.15 8.78
C VAL A 86 7.75 4.93 7.44
N GLU A 87 7.65 5.89 6.52
CA GLU A 87 8.29 5.84 5.20
C GLU A 87 9.82 5.92 5.32
N GLY A 88 10.32 6.75 6.23
CA GLY A 88 11.75 6.80 6.54
C GLY A 88 12.24 5.49 7.13
N ALA A 89 11.52 4.91 8.10
CA ALA A 89 11.89 3.67 8.75
C ALA A 89 11.88 2.47 7.79
N SER A 90 10.85 2.36 6.94
CA SER A 90 10.78 1.29 5.94
C SER A 90 11.90 1.40 4.89
N LEU A 91 12.20 2.62 4.44
CA LEU A 91 13.28 2.87 3.49
C LEU A 91 14.66 2.59 4.08
N ILE A 92 14.92 3.05 5.31
CA ILE A 92 16.17 2.77 6.03
C ILE A 92 16.34 1.25 6.22
N ALA A 93 15.28 0.56 6.65
CA ALA A 93 15.30 -0.89 6.81
C ALA A 93 15.61 -1.60 5.48
N LYS A 94 14.99 -1.18 4.37
CA LYS A 94 15.26 -1.71 3.03
C LYS A 94 16.71 -1.52 2.62
N CYS A 95 17.24 -0.32 2.79
CA CYS A 95 18.62 0.02 2.39
C CYS A 95 19.64 -0.79 3.20
N LEU A 96 19.46 -0.85 4.52
CA LEU A 96 20.35 -1.62 5.40
C LEU A 96 20.28 -3.13 5.09
N LEU A 97 19.07 -3.68 4.93
CA LEU A 97 18.89 -5.10 4.60
C LEU A 97 19.50 -5.43 3.24
N THR A 98 19.21 -4.63 2.21
CA THR A 98 19.79 -4.80 0.87
C THR A 98 21.31 -4.79 0.96
N ALA A 99 21.90 -3.79 1.62
CA ALA A 99 23.35 -3.66 1.76
C ALA A 99 23.97 -4.87 2.48
N ILE A 100 23.40 -5.29 3.61
CA ILE A 100 23.91 -6.43 4.39
C ILE A 100 23.82 -7.73 3.57
N LEU A 101 22.70 -7.98 2.89
CA LEU A 101 22.50 -9.22 2.14
C LEU A 101 23.37 -9.25 0.87
N VAL A 102 23.53 -8.14 0.16
CA VAL A 102 24.39 -8.06 -1.03
C VAL A 102 25.87 -8.29 -0.67
N VAL A 103 26.34 -7.75 0.46
CA VAL A 103 27.72 -7.98 0.94
C VAL A 103 27.93 -9.44 1.35
N LYS A 104 26.93 -10.08 1.98
CA LYS A 104 27.03 -11.50 2.38
C LYS A 104 26.88 -12.48 1.22
N PHE A 105 26.07 -12.15 0.21
CA PHE A 105 25.73 -13.03 -0.90
C PHE A 105 25.87 -12.31 -2.25
N PRO A 106 27.10 -12.04 -2.71
CA PRO A 106 27.35 -11.23 -3.90
C PRO A 106 26.78 -11.83 -5.19
N ASN A 107 26.73 -13.17 -5.28
CA ASN A 107 26.24 -13.87 -6.46
C ASN A 107 24.70 -13.90 -6.57
N HIS A 108 23.96 -13.44 -5.55
CA HIS A 108 22.49 -13.58 -5.45
C HIS A 108 21.81 -12.24 -5.15
N GLY A 109 22.33 -11.15 -5.74
CA GLY A 109 21.87 -9.79 -5.47
C GLY A 109 20.37 -9.54 -5.71
N VAL A 110 19.75 -10.22 -6.69
CA VAL A 110 18.31 -10.10 -6.96
C VAL A 110 17.47 -10.65 -5.80
N TYR A 111 17.85 -11.79 -5.24
CA TYR A 111 17.17 -12.36 -4.07
C TYR A 111 17.36 -11.48 -2.83
N ALA A 112 18.55 -10.92 -2.65
CA ALA A 112 18.82 -9.96 -1.57
C ALA A 112 17.90 -8.74 -1.65
N PHE A 113 17.76 -8.16 -2.85
CA PHE A 113 16.85 -7.05 -3.10
C PHE A 113 15.39 -7.45 -2.88
N ALA A 114 14.95 -8.60 -3.40
CA ALA A 114 13.57 -9.08 -3.27
C ALA A 114 13.17 -9.26 -1.80
N ILE A 115 14.02 -9.90 -0.99
CA ILE A 115 13.76 -10.09 0.44
C ILE A 115 13.68 -8.74 1.16
N ALA A 116 14.64 -7.84 0.90
CA ALA A 116 14.65 -6.51 1.51
C ALA A 116 13.41 -5.69 1.12
N GLN A 117 13.00 -5.75 -0.15
CA GLN A 117 11.79 -5.10 -0.65
C GLN A 117 10.54 -5.64 0.06
N MET A 118 10.38 -6.96 0.12
CA MET A 118 9.25 -7.60 0.80
C MET A 118 9.17 -7.18 2.27
N VAL A 119 10.30 -7.27 3.00
CA VAL A 119 10.36 -6.88 4.42
C VAL A 119 10.00 -5.40 4.60
N SER A 120 10.50 -4.52 3.73
CA SER A 120 10.19 -3.08 3.83
C SER A 120 8.71 -2.78 3.60
N SER A 121 8.07 -3.44 2.61
CA SER A 121 6.64 -3.30 2.34
C SER A 121 5.77 -3.83 3.49
N LEU A 122 6.19 -4.93 4.14
CA LEU A 122 5.53 -5.47 5.32
C LEU A 122 5.67 -4.55 6.53
N ILE A 123 6.86 -4.00 6.78
CA ILE A 123 7.08 -3.03 7.86
C ILE A 123 6.16 -1.82 7.66
N TYR A 124 6.15 -1.26 6.45
CA TYR A 124 5.28 -0.14 6.10
C TYR A 124 3.81 -0.47 6.40
N CYS A 125 3.31 -1.58 5.87
CA CYS A 125 1.93 -2.00 6.04
C CYS A 125 1.55 -2.23 7.51
N ILE A 126 2.35 -3.04 8.21
CA ILE A 126 2.14 -3.35 9.63
C ILE A 126 2.17 -2.08 10.48
N SER A 127 3.11 -1.16 10.24
CA SER A 127 3.20 0.09 11.00
C SER A 127 1.91 0.90 10.95
N TYR A 128 1.28 1.03 9.77
CA TYR A 128 -0.01 1.75 9.65
C TYR A 128 -1.17 1.02 10.34
N TYR A 129 -1.28 -0.30 10.18
CA TYR A 129 -2.34 -1.06 10.84
C TYR A 129 -2.19 -1.10 12.36
N VAL A 130 -0.96 -1.23 12.86
CA VAL A 130 -0.66 -1.16 14.30
C VAL A 130 -0.99 0.23 14.84
N PHE A 131 -0.60 1.29 14.13
CA PHE A 131 -0.94 2.65 14.51
C PHE A 131 -2.46 2.86 14.58
N ALA A 132 -3.19 2.47 13.53
CA ALA A 132 -4.65 2.59 13.50
C ALA A 132 -5.31 1.82 14.66
N LYS A 133 -4.83 0.62 14.97
CA LYS A 133 -5.33 -0.17 16.11
C LYS A 133 -5.03 0.48 17.46
N ILE A 134 -3.84 1.04 17.64
CA ILE A 134 -3.46 1.74 18.88
C ILE A 134 -4.32 2.98 19.08
N GLU A 135 -4.47 3.81 18.04
CA GLU A 135 -5.26 5.04 18.14
C GLU A 135 -6.74 4.74 18.40
N LEU A 136 -7.32 3.73 17.74
CA LEU A 136 -8.72 3.32 17.96
C LEU A 136 -8.98 2.77 19.37
N SER A 137 -7.93 2.24 20.03
CA SER A 137 -8.02 1.74 21.40
C SER A 137 -7.96 2.85 22.46
N LYS A 138 -7.64 4.09 22.09
CA LYS A 138 -7.56 5.21 23.05
C LYS A 138 -8.94 5.80 23.30
N GLU A 139 -9.21 6.17 24.55
CA GLU A 139 -10.48 6.79 24.94
C GLU A 139 -10.67 8.18 24.28
N ASN A 140 -9.56 8.91 24.06
CA ASN A 140 -9.52 10.15 23.27
C ASN A 140 -9.16 9.83 21.81
N ASN A 141 -10.07 9.18 21.08
CA ASN A 141 -9.90 8.88 19.67
C ASN A 141 -9.71 10.17 18.87
N LEU A 142 -8.48 10.41 18.39
CA LEU A 142 -8.15 11.52 17.47
C LEU A 142 -8.40 11.13 16.00
N LEU A 143 -8.70 9.86 15.74
CA LEU A 143 -9.12 9.40 14.43
C LEU A 143 -10.52 9.95 14.12
N ALA A 144 -10.72 10.40 12.87
CA ALA A 144 -12.03 10.82 12.38
C ALA A 144 -13.04 9.64 12.28
N VAL A 145 -12.57 8.42 12.52
CA VAL A 145 -13.30 7.16 12.40
C VAL A 145 -13.50 6.56 13.78
N ARG A 146 -14.72 6.05 14.04
CA ARG A 146 -15.10 5.49 15.35
C ARG A 146 -14.90 3.99 15.44
N GLU A 147 -14.83 3.30 14.30
CA GLU A 147 -14.68 1.84 14.26
C GLU A 147 -13.75 1.35 13.14
N PHE A 148 -13.01 0.28 13.40
CA PHE A 148 -12.15 -0.38 12.40
C PHE A 148 -12.94 -0.87 11.18
N ARG A 149 -14.25 -1.11 11.33
CA ARG A 149 -15.13 -1.53 10.22
C ARG A 149 -15.44 -0.40 9.24
N GLU A 150 -15.37 0.86 9.69
CA GLU A 150 -15.56 2.02 8.80
C GLU A 150 -14.35 2.26 7.90
N LEU A 151 -13.21 1.63 8.19
CA LEU A 151 -12.07 1.61 7.28
C LEU A 151 -12.30 0.71 6.07
N PHE A 152 -13.26 -0.20 6.07
CA PHE A 152 -13.50 -1.12 4.95
C PHE A 152 -14.63 -0.62 4.04
N PRO A 153 -14.58 -0.98 2.74
CA PRO A 153 -15.60 -0.54 1.81
C PRO A 153 -16.96 -1.13 2.19
N LYS A 154 -18.00 -0.29 2.15
CA LYS A 154 -19.39 -0.70 2.36
C LYS A 154 -20.07 -0.85 1.01
N ASN A 155 -20.96 -1.84 0.89
CA ASN A 155 -21.63 -2.19 -0.36
C ASN A 155 -22.76 -1.23 -0.76
N ASP A 156 -22.91 -0.10 -0.07
CA ASP A 156 -23.94 0.91 -0.31
C ASP A 156 -23.51 1.84 -1.46
N GLY A 157 -23.50 1.31 -2.70
CA GLY A 157 -23.26 2.10 -3.92
C GLY A 157 -21.81 2.56 -4.10
N PHE A 158 -21.01 1.80 -4.86
CA PHE A 158 -19.58 2.07 -5.06
C PHE A 158 -19.28 3.42 -5.75
N ILE A 159 -20.17 3.90 -6.62
CA ILE A 159 -19.99 5.10 -7.44
C ILE A 159 -21.36 5.77 -7.63
N ASP A 160 -21.60 6.91 -7.01
CA ASP A 160 -22.75 7.78 -7.33
C ASP A 160 -22.47 8.49 -8.66
N LEU A 161 -22.69 7.77 -9.76
CA LEU A 161 -22.61 8.33 -11.12
C LEU A 161 -23.58 9.51 -11.32
N GLU A 162 -24.66 9.52 -10.52
CA GLU A 162 -25.66 10.58 -10.45
C GLU A 162 -25.06 11.92 -9.97
N LEU A 163 -24.11 11.91 -9.04
CA LEU A 163 -23.46 13.15 -8.56
C LEU A 163 -22.51 13.76 -9.60
N PHE A 164 -21.85 12.90 -10.38
CA PHE A 164 -21.00 13.32 -11.50
C PHE A 164 -21.83 13.98 -12.60
N TYR A 165 -23.01 13.42 -12.89
CA TYR A 165 -23.96 14.01 -13.84
C TYR A 165 -24.57 15.34 -13.36
N LEU A 166 -24.68 15.57 -12.05
CA LEU A 166 -25.22 16.81 -11.48
C LEU A 166 -24.19 17.94 -11.33
N THR A 167 -22.90 17.65 -11.54
CA THR A 167 -21.81 18.63 -11.46
C THR A 167 -21.26 19.06 -12.82
N GLN A 168 -21.86 18.57 -13.91
CA GLN A 168 -21.59 18.97 -15.29
C GLN A 168 -22.75 19.83 -15.83
#